data_AF-A0A850JBB3-F1
#
_entry.id   AF-A0A850JBB3-F1
#
_cell.length_a   1.000
_cell.length_b   1.000
_cell.length_c   1.000
_cell.angle_alpha   90.00
_cell.angle_beta   90.00
_cell.angle_gamma   90.00
#
_symmetry.space_group_name_H-M   'P 1'
#
loop_
_entity.id
_entity.type
_entity.pdbx_description
1 polymer ?
#
loop_
_entity_poly.entity_id
_entity_poly.type
_entity_poly.pdbx_seq_one_letter_code
_entity_poly.pdbx_strand_id
1 'polypeptide(L)'
;MTNGLVRAVGRWRLVLEARTLVGHEAAVRRLEVLRVALLPLGWRCVGLYDRREFRFPVPLLWVYASGHVMDIGAVVTVRALPGGRWGYFEAGDGRDGFVCPCGDVKAAAAALDLVLKHRLFPHREWS
;
A
#
# COMPACT_ATOMS: atom_id res chain seq x y z
N MET A 1 16.84 -31.15 -7.60
CA MET A 1 16.02 -30.80 -6.40
C MET A 1 15.53 -29.34 -6.36
N THR A 2 15.73 -28.53 -7.40
CA THR A 2 15.34 -27.11 -7.46
C THR A 2 13.91 -26.88 -8.00
N ASN A 3 13.40 -27.80 -8.81
CA ASN A 3 12.10 -27.66 -9.50
C ASN A 3 10.87 -27.76 -8.55
N GLY A 4 11.02 -28.45 -7.41
CA GLY A 4 9.96 -28.58 -6.39
C GLY A 4 9.73 -27.30 -5.59
N LEU A 5 10.82 -26.60 -5.22
CA LEU A 5 10.77 -25.33 -4.48
C LEU A 5 10.20 -24.20 -5.34
N VAL A 6 10.62 -24.09 -6.61
CA VAL A 6 10.08 -23.07 -7.53
C VAL A 6 8.58 -23.25 -7.75
N ARG A 7 8.11 -24.50 -7.92
CA ARG A 7 6.67 -24.81 -8.04
C ARG A 7 5.89 -24.58 -6.74
N ALA A 8 6.49 -24.82 -5.58
CA ALA A 8 5.86 -24.53 -4.29
C ALA A 8 5.73 -23.02 -4.08
N VAL A 9 6.81 -22.25 -4.30
CA VAL A 9 6.82 -20.79 -4.21
C VAL A 9 5.82 -20.16 -5.19
N GLY A 10 5.74 -20.67 -6.42
CA GLY A 10 4.74 -20.24 -7.41
C GLY A 10 3.30 -20.51 -6.96
N ARG A 11 3.01 -21.68 -6.38
CA ARG A 11 1.69 -21.99 -5.82
C ARG A 11 1.34 -21.11 -4.62
N TRP A 12 2.28 -20.87 -3.72
CA TRP A 12 2.07 -19.97 -2.58
C TRP A 12 1.76 -18.54 -3.03
N ARG A 13 2.45 -18.04 -4.06
CA ARG A 13 2.17 -16.72 -4.64
C ARG A 13 0.75 -16.63 -5.19
N LEU A 14 0.30 -17.61 -5.98
CA LEU A 14 -1.06 -17.65 -6.52
C LEU A 14 -2.13 -17.71 -5.40
N VAL A 15 -1.88 -18.47 -4.34
CA VAL A 15 -2.78 -18.53 -3.17
C VAL A 15 -2.87 -17.16 -2.48
N LEU A 16 -1.74 -16.46 -2.30
CA LEU A 16 -1.73 -15.14 -1.67
C LEU A 16 -2.38 -14.07 -2.56
N GLU A 17 -2.17 -14.12 -3.87
CA GLU A 17 -2.86 -13.27 -4.84
C GLU A 17 -4.37 -13.51 -4.80
N ALA A 18 -4.82 -14.77 -4.85
CA ALA A 18 -6.23 -15.13 -4.72
C ALA A 18 -6.83 -14.66 -3.38
N ARG A 19 -6.12 -14.85 -2.26
CA ARG A 19 -6.56 -14.37 -0.94
C ARG A 19 -6.67 -12.85 -0.89
N THR A 20 -5.77 -12.14 -1.56
CA THR A 20 -5.83 -10.68 -1.67
C THR A 20 -7.07 -10.26 -2.46
N LEU A 21 -7.38 -10.93 -3.56
CA LEU A 21 -8.56 -10.65 -4.39
C LEU A 21 -9.88 -10.99 -3.67
N VAL A 22 -9.96 -12.13 -2.98
CA VAL A 22 -11.19 -12.53 -2.27
C VAL A 22 -11.39 -11.71 -1.00
N GLY A 23 -10.31 -11.26 -0.35
CA GLY A 23 -10.36 -10.50 0.91
C GLY A 23 -10.65 -9.00 0.77
N HIS A 24 -11.44 -8.58 -0.20
CA HIS A 24 -11.69 -7.16 -0.52
C HIS A 24 -12.08 -6.32 0.70
N GLU A 25 -13.15 -6.72 1.40
CA GLU A 25 -13.65 -6.04 2.61
C GLU A 25 -12.60 -5.98 3.73
N ALA A 26 -11.80 -7.03 3.86
CA ALA A 26 -10.74 -7.09 4.85
C ALA A 26 -9.57 -6.16 4.50
N ALA A 27 -9.31 -5.95 3.21
CA ALA A 27 -8.33 -4.99 2.71
C ALA A 27 -8.84 -3.54 2.87
N VAL A 28 -10.09 -3.26 2.52
CA VAL A 28 -10.73 -1.94 2.74
C VAL A 28 -10.66 -1.52 4.21
N ARG A 29 -11.07 -2.39 5.14
CA ARG A 29 -10.98 -2.09 6.58
C ARG A 29 -9.58 -1.73 7.05
N ARG A 30 -8.55 -2.39 6.52
CA ARG A 30 -7.15 -2.10 6.86
C ARG A 30 -6.71 -0.75 6.28
N LEU A 31 -7.08 -0.46 5.03
CA LEU A 31 -6.81 0.84 4.42
C LEU A 31 -7.51 1.98 5.16
N GLU A 32 -8.73 1.78 5.65
CA GLU A 32 -9.44 2.79 6.45
C GLU A 32 -8.76 3.02 7.82
N VAL A 33 -8.29 1.95 8.47
CA VAL A 33 -7.50 2.08 9.71
C VAL A 33 -6.20 2.85 9.46
N LEU A 34 -5.52 2.60 8.34
CA LEU A 34 -4.35 3.36 7.92
C LEU A 34 -4.68 4.82 7.62
N ARG A 35 -5.77 5.08 6.89
CA ARG A 35 -6.26 6.43 6.59
C ARG A 35 -6.42 7.24 7.87
N VAL A 36 -7.11 6.70 8.88
CA VAL A 36 -7.32 7.38 10.17
C VAL A 36 -5.98 7.72 10.85
N ALA A 37 -4.97 6.86 10.74
CA ALA A 37 -3.65 7.11 11.30
C ALA A 37 -2.83 8.16 10.53
N LEU A 38 -3.10 8.36 9.23
CA LEU A 38 -2.41 9.34 8.38
C LEU A 38 -2.98 10.75 8.49
N LEU A 39 -4.29 10.89 8.76
CA LEU A 39 -4.96 12.19 8.91
C LEU A 39 -4.27 13.13 9.94
N PRO A 40 -3.93 12.71 11.17
CA PRO A 40 -3.27 13.60 12.14
C PRO A 40 -1.83 13.97 11.75
N LEU A 41 -1.23 13.27 10.77
CA LEU A 41 0.09 13.60 10.23
C LEU A 41 0.01 14.65 9.10
N GLY A 42 -1.20 15.14 8.78
CA GLY A 42 -1.44 16.20 7.80
C GLY A 42 -1.64 15.72 6.36
N TRP A 43 -1.71 14.41 6.14
CA TRP A 43 -1.93 13.86 4.81
C TRP A 43 -3.42 13.87 4.42
N ARG A 44 -3.69 14.12 3.14
CA ARG A 44 -5.00 13.86 2.55
C ARG A 44 -5.06 12.43 2.05
N CYS A 45 -6.25 11.84 2.12
CA CYS A 45 -6.46 10.44 1.78
C CYS A 45 -7.76 10.28 1.00
N VAL A 46 -7.70 9.58 -0.14
CA VAL A 46 -8.85 9.24 -0.99
C VAL A 46 -8.91 7.73 -1.14
N GLY A 47 -10.00 7.13 -0.67
CA GLY A 47 -10.27 5.71 -0.85
C GLY A 47 -10.78 5.41 -2.25
N LEU A 48 -10.05 4.57 -2.98
CA LEU A 48 -10.42 4.07 -4.30
C LEU A 48 -10.80 2.58 -4.14
N TYR A 49 -11.90 2.35 -3.43
CA TYR A 49 -12.26 1.01 -2.96
C TYR A 49 -13.27 0.30 -3.86
N ASP A 50 -14.20 1.05 -4.45
CA ASP A 50 -15.26 0.44 -5.25
C ASP A 50 -14.71 -0.17 -6.54
N ARG A 51 -14.85 -1.49 -6.67
CA ARG A 51 -14.36 -2.25 -7.82
C ARG A 51 -15.11 -1.94 -9.12
N ARG A 52 -16.38 -1.56 -9.02
CA ARG A 52 -17.22 -1.26 -10.19
C ARG A 52 -16.93 0.12 -10.73
N GLU A 53 -16.71 1.08 -9.82
CA GLU A 53 -16.36 2.46 -10.14
C GLU A 53 -14.93 2.56 -10.69
N PHE A 54 -13.94 2.06 -9.95
CA PHE A 54 -12.52 2.29 -10.27
C PHE A 54 -11.85 1.15 -11.05
N ARG A 55 -12.49 -0.02 -11.14
CA ARG A 55 -12.01 -1.20 -11.90
C ARG A 55 -10.63 -1.73 -11.49
N PHE A 56 -10.12 -1.34 -10.32
CA PHE A 56 -8.92 -1.94 -9.74
C PHE A 56 -9.24 -3.31 -9.12
N PRO A 57 -8.39 -4.33 -9.32
CA PRO A 57 -8.63 -5.67 -8.77
C PRO A 57 -8.55 -5.69 -7.23
N VAL A 58 -7.81 -4.76 -6.65
CA VAL A 58 -7.61 -4.58 -5.20
C VAL A 58 -7.99 -3.15 -4.81
N PRO A 59 -8.50 -2.93 -3.58
CA PRO A 59 -8.79 -1.58 -3.12
C PRO A 59 -7.48 -0.80 -2.97
N LEU A 60 -7.52 0.48 -3.30
CA LEU A 60 -6.38 1.39 -3.23
C LEU A 60 -6.71 2.58 -2.32
N LEU A 61 -5.71 3.12 -1.65
CA LEU A 61 -5.78 4.36 -0.90
C LEU A 61 -4.76 5.33 -1.48
N TRP A 62 -5.22 6.42 -2.06
CA TRP A 62 -4.35 7.49 -2.49
C TRP A 62 -4.06 8.42 -1.32
N VAL A 63 -2.78 8.54 -0.94
CA VAL A 63 -2.28 9.40 0.13
C VAL A 63 -1.46 10.50 -0.52
N TYR A 64 -1.80 11.77 -0.28
CA TYR A 64 -1.16 12.88 -0.97
C TYR A 64 -1.15 14.17 -0.16
N ALA A 65 -0.28 15.08 -0.59
CA ALA A 65 -0.35 16.50 -0.28
C ALA A 65 -0.53 17.28 -1.58
N SER A 66 -1.42 18.26 -1.56
CA SER A 66 -1.60 19.17 -2.69
C SER A 66 -0.53 20.27 -2.63
N GLY A 67 0.34 20.32 -3.63
CA GLY A 67 1.34 21.38 -3.77
C GLY A 67 0.94 22.41 -4.83
N HIS A 68 1.54 23.61 -4.79
CA HIS A 68 1.29 24.66 -5.79
C HIS A 68 1.70 24.30 -7.23
N VAL A 69 2.58 23.29 -7.39
CA VAL A 69 3.19 22.94 -8.68
C VAL A 69 2.87 21.50 -9.10
N MET A 70 2.69 20.58 -8.15
CA MET A 70 2.34 19.18 -8.43
C MET A 70 1.77 18.51 -7.17
N ASP A 71 0.81 17.60 -7.37
CA ASP A 71 0.35 16.70 -6.32
C ASP A 71 1.40 15.60 -6.09
N ILE A 72 1.93 15.54 -4.86
CA ILE A 72 2.87 14.50 -4.45
C ILE A 72 2.13 13.50 -3.58
N GLY A 73 2.25 12.21 -3.91
CA GLY A 73 1.55 11.16 -3.19
C GLY A 73 2.11 9.77 -3.37
N ALA A 74 1.44 8.83 -2.73
CA ALA A 74 1.62 7.39 -2.87
C ALA A 74 0.24 6.75 -2.98
N VAL A 75 0.13 5.71 -3.81
CA VAL A 75 -1.05 4.85 -3.82
C VAL A 75 -0.70 3.62 -3.00
N VAL A 76 -1.54 3.26 -2.04
CA VAL A 76 -1.30 2.16 -1.09
C VAL A 76 -2.36 1.09 -1.28
N THR A 77 -1.94 -0.17 -1.25
CA THR A 77 -2.84 -1.34 -1.22
C THR A 77 -2.46 -2.28 -0.08
N VAL A 78 -3.26 -3.32 0.12
CA VAL A 78 -3.04 -4.33 1.16
C VAL A 78 -3.02 -5.70 0.50
N ARG A 79 -1.96 -6.49 0.75
CA ARG A 79 -1.80 -7.84 0.20
C ARG A 79 -1.69 -8.88 1.29
N ALA A 80 -2.23 -10.07 1.03
CA ALA A 80 -2.10 -11.20 1.92
C ALA A 80 -0.63 -11.66 2.01
N LEU A 81 -0.18 -12.00 3.21
CA LEU A 81 1.14 -12.53 3.50
C LEU A 81 1.04 -13.98 4.01
N PRO A 82 2.15 -14.75 4.00
CA PRO A 82 2.21 -16.06 4.65
C PRO A 82 1.79 -16.00 6.13
N GLY A 83 1.14 -17.08 6.59
CA GLY A 83 0.67 -17.21 7.97
C GLY A 83 -0.60 -16.41 8.28
N GLY A 84 -1.47 -16.18 7.29
CA GLY A 84 -2.76 -15.51 7.51
C GLY A 84 -2.68 -13.99 7.64
N ARG A 85 -1.47 -13.42 7.64
CA ARG A 85 -1.21 -11.98 7.84
C ARG A 85 -1.49 -11.15 6.58
N TRP A 86 -1.37 -9.84 6.74
CA TRP A 86 -1.53 -8.83 5.69
C TRP A 86 -0.42 -7.78 5.80
N GLY A 87 -0.05 -7.17 4.69
CA GLY A 87 0.92 -6.06 4.65
C GLY A 87 0.40 -4.91 3.79
N TYR A 88 0.82 -3.70 4.14
CA TYR A 88 0.66 -2.51 3.31
C TYR A 88 1.75 -2.48 2.25
N PHE A 89 1.37 -2.13 1.03
CA PHE A 89 2.25 -2.02 -0.12
C PHE A 89 1.98 -0.71 -0.83
N GLU A 90 3.02 -0.04 -1.31
CA GLU A 90 2.84 0.96 -2.35
C GLU A 90 2.40 0.25 -3.65
N ALA A 91 1.55 0.90 -4.44
CA ALA A 91 1.03 0.43 -5.72
C ALA A 91 1.36 1.47 -6.80
N GLY A 92 1.80 1.00 -7.98
CA GLY A 92 2.14 1.86 -9.12
C GLY A 92 3.08 1.17 -10.11
N ASP A 93 3.38 1.82 -11.25
CA ASP A 93 4.20 1.30 -12.36
C ASP A 93 5.62 0.90 -11.91
N GLY A 94 5.76 -0.31 -11.37
CA GLY A 94 7.01 -0.90 -10.91
C GLY A 94 7.40 -0.67 -9.45
N ARG A 95 6.57 0.03 -8.64
CA ARG A 95 6.84 0.31 -7.22
C ARG A 95 5.90 -0.46 -6.28
N ASP A 96 5.87 -1.78 -6.44
CA ASP A 96 5.19 -2.69 -5.52
C ASP A 96 6.01 -2.90 -4.22
N GLY A 97 6.39 -1.80 -3.58
CA GLY A 97 7.23 -1.80 -2.39
C GLY A 97 6.43 -2.20 -1.16
N PHE A 98 6.87 -3.23 -0.45
CA PHE A 98 6.37 -3.51 0.89
C PHE A 98 6.65 -2.33 1.81
N VAL A 99 5.62 -1.84 2.49
CA VAL A 99 5.73 -0.71 3.44
C VAL A 99 5.91 -1.26 4.86
N CYS A 100 4.92 -2.03 5.34
CA CYS A 100 4.86 -2.47 6.73
C CYS A 100 3.82 -3.61 6.90
N PRO A 101 3.97 -4.54 7.85
CA PRO A 101 2.88 -5.46 8.21
C PRO A 101 1.67 -4.68 8.75
N CYS A 102 0.44 -5.13 8.45
CA CYS A 102 -0.76 -4.46 8.94
C CYS A 102 -0.99 -4.56 10.47
N GLY A 103 -0.16 -5.32 11.19
CA GLY A 103 -0.26 -5.50 12.64
C GLY A 103 0.11 -4.26 13.45
N ASP A 104 0.80 -3.29 12.84
CA ASP A 104 1.15 -2.02 13.47
C ASP A 104 0.85 -0.86 12.51
N VAL A 105 -0.35 -0.29 12.65
CA VAL A 105 -0.77 0.84 11.80
C VAL A 105 0.01 2.11 12.09
N LYS A 106 0.49 2.32 13.32
CA LYS A 106 1.24 3.53 13.68
C LYS A 106 2.61 3.50 13.02
N ALA A 107 3.29 2.36 13.06
CA ALA A 107 4.55 2.16 12.34
C ALA A 107 4.34 2.31 10.82
N ALA A 108 3.25 1.78 10.27
CA ALA A 108 2.94 1.92 8.85
C ALA A 108 2.71 3.39 8.45
N ALA A 109 1.96 4.15 9.24
CA ALA A 109 1.71 5.57 9.00
C ALA A 109 3.00 6.39 9.10
N ALA A 110 3.85 6.12 10.09
CA ALA A 110 5.15 6.79 10.24
C ALA A 110 6.10 6.48 9.06
N ALA A 111 6.13 5.23 8.58
CA ALA A 111 6.93 4.86 7.42
C ALA A 111 6.48 5.59 6.15
N LEU A 112 5.17 5.65 5.89
CA LEU A 112 4.62 6.41 4.77
C LEU A 112 4.87 7.91 4.90
N ASP A 113 4.71 8.47 6.10
CA ASP A 113 4.99 9.87 6.36
C ASP A 113 6.42 10.25 6.01
N LEU A 114 7.41 9.43 6.38
CA LEU A 114 8.80 9.64 6.05
C LEU A 114 9.04 9.58 4.52
N VAL A 115 8.48 8.57 3.85
CA VAL A 115 8.60 8.41 2.38
C VAL A 115 8.00 9.61 1.65
N LEU A 116 6.82 10.05 2.06
CA LEU A 116 6.12 11.16 1.41
C LEU A 116 6.79 12.51 1.71
N LYS A 117 7.28 12.74 2.94
CA LYS A 117 8.09 13.93 3.27
C LYS A 117 9.37 14.01 2.43
N HIS A 118 10.04 12.87 2.23
CA HIS A 118 11.22 12.84 1.37
C HIS A 118 10.89 13.19 -0.09
N ARG A 119 9.70 12.83 -0.59
CA ARG A 119 9.23 13.23 -1.93
C ARG A 119 8.86 14.71 -2.01
N LEU A 120 8.33 15.30 -0.93
CA LEU A 120 8.02 16.74 -0.85
C LEU A 120 9.27 17.61 -0.80
N PHE A 121 10.31 17.13 -0.12
CA PHE A 121 11.58 17.81 0.03
C PHE A 121 12.70 16.97 -0.62
N PRO A 122 12.67 16.77 -1.95
CA PRO A 122 13.82 16.20 -2.62
C PRO A 122 14.98 17.14 -2.30
N HIS A 123 16.09 16.62 -1.79
CA HIS A 123 17.26 17.42 -1.46
C HIS A 123 17.47 18.45 -2.58
N ARG A 124 17.41 19.73 -2.24
CA ARG A 124 18.01 20.76 -3.09
C ARG A 124 19.47 20.37 -3.16
N GLU A 125 19.89 19.72 -4.23
CA GLU A 125 21.30 19.69 -4.59
C GLU A 125 21.70 21.16 -4.72
N TRP A 126 22.65 21.56 -3.88
CA TRP A 126 23.19 22.91 -3.90
C TRP A 126 23.91 23.09 -5.24
N SER A 127 23.68 24.29 -5.81
CA SER A 127 24.38 24.96 -6.91
C SER A 127 25.62 24.31 -7.52
#